data_AF-A0A4P7BD32-F1
#
_entry.id   AF-A0A4P7BD32-F1
#
_cell.length_a   1.000
_cell.length_b   1.000
_cell.length_c   1.000
_cell.angle_alpha   90.00
_cell.angle_beta   90.00
_cell.angle_gamma   90.00
#
_symmetry.space_group_name_H-M   'P 1'
#
loop_
_entity.id
_entity.type
_entity.pdbx_description
1 polymer ?
#
loop_
_entity_poly.entity_id
_entity_poly.type
_entity_poly.pdbx_seq_one_letter_code
_entity_poly.pdbx_strand_id
1 'polypeptide(L)' 'MQRPRAWIELGAPKTLDAAQMARLQALTADRPRHRALRVPASGKASVAVAMRINDVVLVNVRRVP' A
#
# COMPACT_ATOMS: atom_id res chain seq x y z
N MET A 1 -2.87 5.34 12.21
CA MET A 1 -1.61 6.07 11.95
C MET A 1 -0.48 5.05 11.78
N GLN A 2 -0.05 4.73 10.55
CA GLN A 2 1.21 3.99 10.32
C GLN A 2 2.30 5.05 10.24
N ARG A 3 2.99 5.29 11.37
CA ARG A 3 4.18 6.16 11.41
C ARG A 3 5.21 5.63 10.38
N PRO A 4 6.08 6.46 9.78
CA PRO A 4 7.25 6.00 9.02
C PRO A 4 8.27 5.42 9.99
N ARG A 5 7.87 4.31 10.63
CA ARG A 5 8.40 3.89 11.90
C ARG A 5 9.52 2.90 11.72
N ALA A 6 9.56 2.11 10.65
CA ALA A 6 10.52 1.01 10.57
C ALA A 6 11.98 1.46 10.75
N TRP A 7 12.42 2.54 10.11
CA TRP A 7 13.78 3.08 10.33
C TRP A 7 13.96 3.73 11.71
N ILE A 8 12.94 4.45 12.21
CA ILE A 8 12.96 5.04 13.56
C ILE A 8 12.98 3.95 14.66
N GLU A 9 12.25 2.86 14.45
CA GLU A 9 12.16 1.68 15.31
C GLU A 9 13.47 0.89 15.32
N LEU A 10 14.28 0.99 14.25
CA LEU A 10 15.66 0.50 14.22
C LEU A 10 16.63 1.42 14.97
N GLY A 11 16.16 2.52 15.56
CA GLY A 11 17.00 3.48 16.28
C GLY A 11 17.62 4.56 15.39
N ALA A 12 17.04 4.81 14.21
CA ALA A 12 17.51 5.83 13.28
C ALA A 12 19.01 5.70 12.91
N PRO A 13 19.50 4.49 12.57
CA PRO A 13 20.93 4.27 12.40
C PRO A 13 21.45 5.00 11.15
N LYS A 14 22.71 5.48 11.23
CA LYS A 14 23.40 6.14 10.12
C LYS A 14 23.84 5.15 9.03
N THR A 15 24.06 3.89 9.39
CA THR A 15 24.39 2.80 8.49
C THR A 15 23.44 1.63 8.71
N LEU A 16 23.11 0.92 7.65
CA LEU A 16 22.25 -0.26 7.70
C LEU A 16 23.09 -1.49 7.37
N ASP A 17 22.92 -2.56 8.14
CA ASP A 17 23.40 -3.86 7.72
C ASP A 17 22.52 -4.43 6.58
N ALA A 18 22.96 -5.54 5.98
CA ALA A 18 22.27 -6.14 4.85
C ALA A 18 20.84 -6.61 5.20
N ALA A 19 20.61 -7.10 6.41
CA ALA A 19 19.31 -7.59 6.85
C ALA A 19 18.33 -6.42 7.09
N GLN A 20 18.81 -5.33 7.69
CA GLN A 20 18.06 -4.10 7.89
C GLN A 20 17.69 -3.46 6.55
N MET A 21 18.62 -3.42 5.60
CA MET A 21 18.36 -2.93 4.25
C MET A 21 17.27 -3.75 3.54
N ALA A 22 17.42 -5.08 3.52
CA ALA A 22 16.45 -5.98 2.90
C ALA A 22 15.04 -5.82 3.53
N ARG A 23 14.98 -5.65 4.85
CA ARG A 23 13.71 -5.42 5.56
C ARG A 23 13.02 -4.13 5.10
N LEU A 24 13.75 -3.01 5.01
CA LEU A 24 13.16 -1.73 4.59
C LEU A 24 12.67 -1.79 3.14
N GLN A 25 13.46 -2.38 2.24
CA GLN A 25 13.07 -2.58 0.83
C GLN A 25 11.80 -3.44 0.70
N ALA A 26 11.68 -4.50 1.49
CA ALA A 26 10.52 -5.38 1.46
C ALA A 26 9.21 -4.68 1.89
N LEU A 27 9.31 -3.66 2.75
CA LEU A 27 8.18 -2.85 3.23
C LEU A 27 7.71 -1.79 2.21
N THR A 28 8.57 -1.41 1.25
CA THR A 28 8.28 -0.35 0.26
C THR A 28 7.99 -0.89 -1.14
N ALA A 29 7.79 -2.19 -1.29
CA ALA A 29 7.63 -2.86 -2.58
C ALA A 29 6.30 -2.59 -3.33
N ASP A 30 5.49 -1.63 -2.87
CA ASP A 30 4.19 -1.23 -3.46
C ASP A 30 3.30 -2.39 -3.94
N ARG A 31 3.13 -3.40 -3.09
CA ARG A 31 2.33 -4.58 -3.45
C ARG A 31 0.84 -4.21 -3.56
N PRO A 32 0.20 -4.37 -4.73
CA PRO A 32 -1.19 -3.99 -4.91
C PRO A 32 -2.13 -4.93 -4.15
N ARG A 33 -3.30 -4.40 -3.78
CA ARG A 33 -4.43 -5.19 -3.27
C ARG A 33 -5.47 -5.32 -4.39
N HIS A 34 -5.82 -6.55 -4.74
CA HIS A 34 -6.85 -6.82 -5.74
C HIS A 34 -8.21 -7.06 -5.08
N ARG A 35 -9.27 -6.54 -5.70
CA ARG A 35 -10.67 -6.79 -5.33
C ARG A 35 -11.46 -7.06 -6.60
N ALA A 36 -12.32 -8.06 -6.58
CA ALA A 36 -13.27 -8.28 -7.66
C ALA A 36 -14.41 -7.25 -7.56
N LEU A 37 -14.75 -6.61 -8.69
CA LEU A 37 -15.85 -5.66 -8.78
C LEU A 37 -16.83 -6.14 -9.84
N ARG A 38 -18.07 -6.42 -9.43
CA ARG A 38 -19.16 -6.71 -10.37
C ARG A 38 -19.84 -5.39 -10.73
N VAL A 39 -19.81 -5.03 -12.00
CA VAL A 39 -20.52 -3.86 -12.52
C VAL A 39 -21.88 -4.33 -13.05
N PRO A 40 -23.01 -3.88 -12.46
CA PRO A 40 -24.35 -4.24 -12.92
C PRO A 40 -24.69 -3.54 -14.25
N ALA A 41 -25.82 -3.90 -14.86
CA ALA A 41 -26.25 -3.36 -16.16
C ALA A 41 -26.39 -1.82 -16.20
N SER A 42 -26.54 -1.18 -15.04
CA SER A 42 -26.52 0.28 -14.92
C SER A 42 -25.16 0.92 -15.24
N GLY A 43 -24.10 0.12 -15.35
CA GLY A 43 -22.74 0.57 -15.62
C GLY A 43 -22.05 1.27 -14.45
N LYS A 44 -22.69 1.37 -13.28
CA LYS A 44 -22.18 2.08 -12.11
C LYS A 44 -21.89 1.11 -10.97
N ALA A 45 -20.72 1.24 -10.37
CA ALA A 45 -20.34 0.50 -9.17
C ALA A 45 -19.52 1.41 -8.24
N SER A 46 -19.68 1.22 -6.93
CA SER A 46 -18.98 1.99 -5.91
C SER A 46 -18.09 1.06 -5.08
N VAL A 47 -16.89 1.53 -4.74
CA VAL A 47 -15.97 0.82 -3.85
C VAL A 47 -15.59 1.74 -2.70
N ALA A 48 -15.86 1.31 -1.48
CA ALA A 48 -15.39 2.01 -0.29
C ALA A 48 -13.91 1.69 -0.04
N VAL A 49 -13.10 2.74 0.08
CA VAL A 49 -11.69 2.67 0.48
C VAL A 49 -11.55 3.41 1.80
N ALA A 50 -11.20 2.70 2.87
CA ALA A 50 -10.95 3.32 4.17
C ALA A 50 -9.64 4.11 4.10
N MET A 51 -9.73 5.42 4.35
CA MET A 51 -8.60 6.34 4.33
C MET A 51 -8.17 6.69 5.74
N ARG A 52 -6.86 6.84 5.97
CA ARG A 52 -6.30 7.43 7.18
C ARG A 52 -5.65 8.77 6.83
N ILE A 53 -5.36 9.58 7.85
CA ILE A 53 -4.62 10.83 7.66
C ILE A 53 -3.31 10.54 6.90
N ASN A 54 -3.09 11.32 5.83
CA ASN A 54 -1.94 11.23 4.91
C ASN A 54 -1.84 9.94 4.08
N ASP A 55 -2.86 9.09 4.05
CA ASP A 55 -2.89 8.01 3.06
C ASP A 55 -3.00 8.61 1.64
N VAL A 56 -2.16 8.13 0.73
CA VAL A 56 -2.23 8.40 -0.71
C VAL A 56 -2.56 7.08 -1.39
N VAL A 57 -3.55 7.07 -2.28
CA VAL A 57 -4.04 5.85 -2.94
C VAL A 57 -4.12 6.01 -4.45
N LEU A 58 -3.76 4.94 -5.16
CA LEU A 58 -3.99 4.77 -6.59
C LEU A 58 -5.02 3.66 -6.79
N VAL A 59 -6.14 3.98 -7.43
CA VAL A 59 -7.15 2.99 -7.81
C VAL A 59 -7.07 2.78 -9.32
N ASN A 60 -6.73 1.55 -9.72
CA ASN A 60 -6.78 1.12 -11.11
C ASN A 60 -7.98 0.19 -11.31
N VAL A 61 -8.89 0.57 -12.20
CA VAL A 61 -10.02 -0.26 -12.60
C VAL A 61 -9.76 -0.75 -14.02
N ARG A 62 -9.71 -2.07 -14.18
CA ARG A 62 -9.54 -2.73 -15.48
C ARG A 62 -10.55 -3.83 -15.63
N ARG A 63 -10.99 -4.06 -16.87
CA ARG A 63 -11.76 -5.26 -17.20
C ARG A 63 -10.85 -6.46 -17.06
N VAL A 64 -11.31 -7.49 -16.37
CA VAL A 64 -10.65 -8.80 -16.33
C VAL A 64 -11.34 -9.67 -17.38
N PRO A 65 -10.58 -10.38 -18.25
CA PRO A 65 -11.12 -11.36 -19.20
C PRO A 65 -11.91 -12.47 -18.52
#